data_AF-A0A973CW04-F1
#
_entry.id   AF-A0A973CW04-F1
#
_cell.length_a   1.000
_cell.length_b   1.000
_cell.length_c   1.000
_cell.angle_alpha   90.00
_cell.angle_beta   90.00
_cell.angle_gamma   90.00
#
_symmetry.space_group_name_H-M   'P 1'
#
loop_
_entity.id
_entity.type
_entity.pdbx_description
1 polymer ?
#
loop_
_entity_poly.entity_id
_entity_poly.type
_entity_poly.pdbx_seq_one_letter_code
_entity_poly.pdbx_strand_id
1 'polypeptide(L)'
;MGTQRLDALGWLFLLLGAAMLGNALWMLAGPMHWYTELPAAVPDTGPFNAHFVRDIGCAFLTVAVALTWAALEPGLRRPLVVIAALFLTAHALLHVYDTARGALDASHWGLDLLGVYVPALLMLCAVAAILRRARA
;
A
#
# COMPACT_ATOMS: atom_id res chain seq x y z
N MET A 1 22.58 -8.66 -20.38
CA MET A 1 21.95 -8.20 -19.12
C MET A 1 22.15 -9.30 -18.10
N GLY A 2 23.09 -9.13 -17.16
CA GLY A 2 23.32 -10.13 -16.13
C GLY A 2 22.09 -10.29 -15.25
N THR A 3 21.71 -11.52 -14.93
CA THR A 3 20.63 -11.82 -13.98
C THR A 3 21.03 -11.32 -12.60
N GLN A 4 20.69 -10.08 -12.27
CA GLN A 4 20.78 -9.63 -10.89
C GLN A 4 19.85 -10.49 -10.05
N ARG A 5 20.41 -11.18 -9.06
CA ARG A 5 19.61 -11.91 -8.07
C ARG A 5 18.90 -10.89 -7.18
N LEU A 6 17.58 -11.03 -7.05
CA LEU A 6 16.80 -10.22 -6.13
C LEU A 6 17.25 -10.51 -4.70
N ASP A 7 17.57 -9.44 -3.96
CA ASP A 7 17.79 -9.49 -2.52
C ASP A 7 16.45 -9.58 -1.76
N ALA A 8 16.51 -9.74 -0.43
CA ALA A 8 15.31 -9.87 0.40
C ALA A 8 14.35 -8.68 0.25
N LEU A 9 14.88 -7.46 0.09
CA LEU A 9 14.08 -6.26 -0.14
C LEU A 9 13.44 -6.28 -1.55
N GLY A 10 14.17 -6.70 -2.58
CA GLY A 10 13.63 -6.87 -3.92
C GLY A 10 12.43 -7.83 -3.94
N TRP A 11 12.54 -8.97 -3.26
CA TRP A 11 11.41 -9.91 -3.12
C TRP A 11 10.23 -9.32 -2.34
N LEU A 12 10.50 -8.61 -1.24
CA LEU A 12 9.45 -7.90 -0.49
C LEU A 12 8.70 -6.92 -1.38
N PHE A 13 9.42 -6.11 -2.18
CA PHE A 13 8.81 -5.11 -3.05
C PHE A 13 8.03 -5.72 -4.20
N LEU A 14 8.46 -6.87 -4.75
CA LEU A 14 7.67 -7.58 -5.76
C LEU A 14 6.37 -8.14 -5.18
N LEU A 15 6.44 -8.75 -3.99
CA LEU A 15 5.25 -9.31 -3.34
C LEU A 15 4.25 -8.23 -2.97
N LEU A 16 4.71 -7.14 -2.34
CA LEU A 16 3.85 -5.99 -2.02
C LEU A 16 3.36 -5.31 -3.30
N GLY A 17 4.22 -5.10 -4.29
CA GLY A 17 3.84 -4.52 -5.58
C GLY A 17 2.74 -5.31 -6.28
N ALA A 18 2.84 -6.64 -6.29
CA ALA A 18 1.81 -7.52 -6.86
C ALA A 18 0.49 -7.44 -6.07
N ALA A 19 0.53 -7.40 -4.74
CA ALA A 19 -0.66 -7.24 -3.91
C ALA A 19 -1.35 -5.88 -4.16
N MET A 20 -0.58 -4.79 -4.20
CA MET A 20 -1.10 -3.45 -4.52
C MET A 20 -1.68 -3.40 -5.94
N LEU A 21 -1.04 -4.07 -6.90
CA LEU A 21 -1.55 -4.16 -8.28
C LEU A 21 -2.88 -4.90 -8.33
N GLY A 22 -3.01 -6.05 -7.65
CA GLY A 22 -4.26 -6.79 -7.57
C GLY A 22 -5.40 -5.95 -6.98
N ASN A 23 -5.13 -5.25 -5.88
CA ASN A 23 -6.09 -4.34 -5.24
C ASN A 23 -6.49 -3.18 -6.18
N ALA A 24 -5.50 -2.55 -6.83
CA ALA A 24 -5.73 -1.48 -7.79
C ALA A 24 -6.59 -1.92 -8.99
N LEU A 25 -6.26 -3.06 -9.59
CA LEU A 25 -7.00 -3.58 -10.74
C LEU A 25 -8.45 -3.91 -10.36
N TRP A 26 -8.70 -4.43 -9.14
CA TRP A 26 -10.05 -4.68 -8.66
C TRP A 26 -10.86 -3.39 -8.52
N MET A 27 -10.29 -2.35 -7.89
CA MET A 27 -10.93 -1.02 -7.79
C MET A 27 -11.22 -0.40 -9.16
N LEU A 28 -10.32 -0.55 -10.13
CA LEU A 28 -10.46 0.05 -11.45
C LEU A 28 -11.52 -0.67 -12.30
N ALA A 29 -11.47 -2.00 -12.33
CA ALA A 29 -12.34 -2.83 -13.17
C ALA A 29 -13.73 -3.04 -12.57
N GLY A 30 -13.83 -3.23 -11.25
CA GLY A 30 -15.08 -3.55 -10.55
C GLY A 30 -15.24 -2.76 -9.24
N PRO A 31 -15.33 -1.43 -9.27
CA PRO A 31 -15.31 -0.59 -8.06
C PRO A 31 -16.44 -0.89 -7.07
N MET A 32 -17.65 -1.20 -7.56
CA MET A 32 -18.77 -1.56 -6.69
C MET A 32 -18.49 -2.89 -5.98
N HIS A 33 -18.02 -3.89 -6.73
CA HIS A 33 -17.72 -5.20 -6.17
C HIS A 33 -16.56 -5.12 -5.17
N TRP A 34 -15.52 -4.34 -5.44
CA TRP A 34 -14.46 -4.08 -4.46
C TRP A 34 -15.02 -3.43 -3.19
N TYR A 35 -15.87 -2.41 -3.35
CA TYR A 35 -16.46 -1.67 -2.23
C TYR A 35 -17.37 -2.53 -1.34
N THR A 36 -18.10 -3.51 -1.90
CA THR A 36 -19.00 -4.36 -1.10
C THR A 36 -18.34 -5.65 -0.59
N GLU A 37 -17.43 -6.25 -1.37
CA GLU A 37 -16.93 -7.61 -1.09
C GLU A 37 -15.52 -7.64 -0.47
N LEU A 38 -14.78 -6.53 -0.47
CA LEU A 38 -13.51 -6.48 0.26
C LEU A 38 -13.81 -6.70 1.76
N PRO A 39 -13.15 -7.67 2.43
CA PRO A 39 -13.40 -7.99 3.84
C PRO A 39 -12.74 -6.97 4.78
N ALA A 40 -13.04 -5.69 4.57
CA ALA A 40 -12.56 -4.53 5.31
C ALA A 40 -13.71 -3.57 5.69
N ALA A 41 -14.96 -3.97 5.46
CA ALA A 41 -16.14 -3.16 5.75
C ALA A 41 -16.06 -1.72 5.19
N VAL A 42 -15.55 -1.58 3.96
CA VAL A 42 -15.43 -0.29 3.25
C VAL A 42 -16.73 0.54 3.28
N PRO A 43 -17.95 -0.05 3.23
CA PRO A 43 -19.18 0.73 3.31
C PRO A 43 -19.36 1.56 4.59
N ASP A 44 -18.63 1.24 5.66
CA ASP A 44 -18.64 2.02 6.90
C ASP A 44 -18.00 3.40 6.75
N THR A 45 -17.18 3.61 5.71
CA THR A 45 -16.47 4.87 5.44
C THR A 45 -17.32 5.94 4.73
N GLY A 46 -18.59 5.64 4.42
CA GLY A 46 -19.52 6.54 3.74
C GLY A 46 -20.01 6.00 2.39
N PRO A 47 -20.92 6.72 1.70
CA PRO A 47 -21.63 6.21 0.53
C PRO A 47 -20.72 5.93 -0.68
N PHE A 48 -21.09 4.92 -1.47
CA PHE A 48 -20.36 4.52 -2.67
C PHE A 48 -20.23 5.67 -3.69
N ASN A 49 -18.98 5.89 -4.14
CA ASN A 49 -18.67 6.75 -5.27
C ASN A 49 -17.65 6.04 -6.18
N ALA A 50 -18.10 5.63 -7.37
CA ALA A 50 -17.26 4.88 -8.31
C ALA A 50 -16.02 5.65 -8.78
N HIS A 51 -16.11 6.97 -8.92
CA HIS A 51 -14.96 7.80 -9.30
C HIS A 51 -13.93 7.79 -8.17
N PHE A 52 -14.38 8.02 -6.93
CA PHE A 52 -13.51 8.02 -5.75
C PHE A 52 -12.79 6.68 -5.55
N VAL A 53 -13.49 5.55 -5.69
CA VAL A 53 -12.87 4.22 -5.63
C VAL A 53 -11.80 4.05 -6.71
N ARG A 54 -12.03 4.54 -7.93
CA ARG A 54 -11.05 4.48 -9.01
C ARG A 54 -9.85 5.40 -8.79
N ASP A 55 -10.04 6.55 -8.17
CA ASP A 55 -8.93 7.43 -7.78
C ASP A 55 -8.03 6.75 -6.74
N ILE A 56 -8.61 6.06 -5.75
CA ILE A 56 -7.86 5.20 -4.82
C ILE A 56 -7.14 4.10 -5.61
N GLY A 57 -7.81 3.48 -6.57
CA GLY A 57 -7.21 2.52 -7.50
C GLY A 57 -5.96 3.05 -8.20
N CYS A 58 -6.01 4.28 -8.74
CA CYS A 58 -4.86 4.94 -9.36
C CYS A 58 -3.72 5.19 -8.37
N ALA A 59 -4.03 5.54 -7.12
CA ALA A 59 -3.01 5.72 -6.09
C ALA A 59 -2.30 4.39 -5.75
N PHE A 60 -3.05 3.31 -5.54
CA PHE A 60 -2.50 1.97 -5.30
C PHE A 60 -1.73 1.41 -6.52
N LEU A 61 -2.20 1.69 -7.74
CA LEU A 61 -1.47 1.36 -8.96
C LEU A 61 -0.11 2.08 -9.01
N THR A 62 -0.08 3.35 -8.62
CA THR A 62 1.16 4.13 -8.55
C THR A 62 2.16 3.50 -7.56
N VAL A 63 1.67 3.08 -6.39
CA VAL A 63 2.49 2.35 -5.41
C VAL A 63 2.99 1.02 -5.99
N ALA A 64 2.12 0.26 -6.65
CA ALA A 64 2.49 -1.01 -7.28
C ALA A 64 3.62 -0.86 -8.31
N VAL A 65 3.52 0.16 -9.17
CA VAL A 65 4.56 0.50 -10.15
C VAL A 65 5.86 0.90 -9.44
N ALA A 66 5.78 1.78 -8.43
CA ALA A 66 6.96 2.23 -7.71
C ALA A 66 7.71 1.09 -7.02
N LEU A 67 7.00 0.16 -6.36
CA LEU A 67 7.62 -0.99 -5.68
C LEU A 67 8.19 -2.00 -6.67
N THR A 68 7.47 -2.31 -7.74
CA THR A 68 7.97 -3.20 -8.80
C THR A 68 9.23 -2.61 -9.44
N TRP A 69 9.23 -1.32 -9.73
CA TRP A 69 10.40 -0.64 -10.28
C TRP A 69 11.56 -0.62 -9.28
N ALA A 70 11.32 -0.37 -7.99
CA ALA A 70 12.33 -0.42 -6.95
C ALA A 70 12.97 -1.81 -6.76
N ALA A 71 12.23 -2.88 -7.08
CA ALA A 71 12.74 -4.24 -7.09
C ALA A 71 13.67 -4.51 -8.28
N LEU A 72 13.26 -4.04 -9.47
CA LEU A 72 13.95 -4.28 -10.74
C LEU A 72 15.15 -3.35 -10.97
N GLU A 73 15.13 -2.15 -10.39
CA GLU A 73 16.17 -1.13 -10.56
C GLU A 73 16.69 -0.65 -9.19
N PRO A 74 17.68 -1.34 -8.59
CA PRO A 74 18.21 -0.99 -7.27
C PRO A 74 18.75 0.44 -7.15
N GLY A 75 19.22 1.03 -8.26
CA GLY A 75 19.68 2.43 -8.29
C GLY A 75 18.58 3.45 -7.98
N LEU A 76 17.33 3.14 -8.30
CA LEU A 76 16.16 4.02 -8.04
C LEU A 76 15.36 3.60 -6.81
N ARG A 77 15.75 2.51 -6.14
CA ARG A 77 15.02 1.92 -5.02
C ARG A 77 14.69 2.93 -3.92
N ARG A 78 15.68 3.73 -3.48
CA ARG A 78 15.51 4.65 -2.35
C ARG A 78 14.38 5.66 -2.57
N PRO A 79 14.38 6.50 -3.63
CA PRO A 79 13.30 7.48 -3.83
C PRO A 79 11.94 6.81 -4.04
N LEU A 80 11.88 5.70 -4.80
CA LEU A 80 10.62 4.99 -5.08
C LEU A 80 9.98 4.41 -3.81
N VAL A 81 10.78 3.74 -2.97
CA VAL A 81 10.32 3.14 -1.70
C VAL A 81 9.90 4.22 -0.71
N VAL A 82 10.61 5.36 -0.65
CA VAL A 82 10.24 6.48 0.24
C VAL A 82 8.89 7.08 -0.15
N ILE A 83 8.63 7.31 -1.44
CA ILE A 83 7.34 7.85 -1.90
C ILE A 83 6.20 6.86 -1.64
N ALA A 84 6.41 5.56 -1.92
CA ALA A 84 5.44 4.52 -1.60
C ALA A 84 5.16 4.45 -0.09
N ALA A 85 6.19 4.50 0.74
CA ALA A 85 6.05 4.51 2.20
C ALA A 85 5.30 5.74 2.70
N LEU A 86 5.53 6.92 2.11
CA LEU A 86 4.84 8.15 2.47
C LEU A 86 3.34 8.02 2.24
N PHE A 87 2.92 7.55 1.06
CA PHE A 87 1.50 7.33 0.77
C PHE A 87 0.88 6.31 1.74
N LEU A 88 1.48 5.12 1.88
CA LEU A 88 0.92 4.05 2.71
C LEU A 88 0.86 4.45 4.19
N THR A 89 1.84 5.21 4.68
CA THR A 89 1.83 5.73 6.06
C THR A 89 0.75 6.78 6.24
N ALA A 90 0.62 7.74 5.32
CA ALA A 90 -0.42 8.75 5.39
C ALA A 90 -1.82 8.12 5.35
N HIS A 91 -2.02 7.12 4.49
CA HIS A 91 -3.25 6.35 4.42
C HIS A 91 -3.53 5.61 5.74
N ALA A 92 -2.56 4.90 6.31
CA ALA A 92 -2.72 4.24 7.61
C ALA A 92 -3.05 5.22 8.75
N LEU A 93 -2.44 6.40 8.76
CA LEU A 93 -2.74 7.44 9.75
C LEU A 93 -4.16 8.01 9.62
N LEU A 94 -4.72 8.04 8.41
CA LEU A 94 -6.13 8.42 8.21
C LEU A 94 -7.07 7.40 8.87
N HIS A 95 -6.83 6.11 8.67
CA HIS A 95 -7.60 5.05 9.34
C HIS A 95 -7.48 5.14 10.87
N VAL A 96 -6.25 5.32 11.38
CA VAL A 96 -6.01 5.55 12.82
C VAL A 96 -6.83 6.75 13.32
N TYR A 97 -6.84 7.85 12.59
CA TYR A 97 -7.57 9.06 12.97
C TYR A 97 -9.08 8.83 13.02
N ASP A 98 -9.67 8.21 11.99
CA ASP A 98 -11.12 7.99 11.92
C ASP A 98 -11.61 6.97 12.96
N THR A 99 -10.86 5.89 13.21
CA THR A 99 -11.20 4.96 14.30
C THR A 99 -11.00 5.60 15.67
N ALA A 100 -9.89 6.33 15.89
CA ALA A 100 -9.60 6.94 17.19
C ALA A 100 -10.59 8.06 17.58
N ARG A 101 -11.12 8.79 16.59
CA ARG A 101 -12.13 9.84 16.84
C ARG A 101 -13.57 9.31 16.91
N GLY A 102 -13.77 8.00 16.74
CA GLY A 102 -15.07 7.35 16.76
C GLY A 102 -15.93 7.57 15.51
N ALA A 103 -15.31 7.94 14.37
CA ALA A 103 -16.02 7.98 13.09
C ALA A 103 -16.23 6.59 12.49
N LEU A 104 -15.35 5.64 12.84
CA LEU A 104 -15.49 4.22 12.54
C LEU A 104 -15.58 3.42 13.84
N ASP A 105 -16.23 2.25 13.79
CA ASP A 105 -16.30 1.33 14.93
C ASP A 105 -14.90 0.81 15.31
N ALA A 106 -14.71 0.49 16.60
CA ALA A 106 -13.43 0.00 17.11
C ALA A 106 -12.98 -1.34 16.47
N SER A 107 -13.89 -2.11 15.87
CA SER A 107 -13.53 -3.30 15.08
C SER A 107 -12.62 -3.01 13.89
N HIS A 108 -12.60 -1.76 13.38
CA HIS A 108 -11.72 -1.34 12.29
C HIS A 108 -10.23 -1.45 12.64
N TRP A 109 -9.85 -1.38 13.94
CA TRP A 109 -8.48 -1.69 14.36
C TRP A 109 -8.01 -3.09 13.94
N GLY A 110 -8.94 -4.06 13.91
CA GLY A 110 -8.66 -5.42 13.46
C GLY A 110 -8.85 -5.61 11.96
N LEU A 111 -9.92 -5.05 11.39
CA LEU A 111 -10.23 -5.17 9.96
C LEU A 111 -9.12 -4.57 9.08
N ASP A 112 -8.59 -3.42 9.48
CA ASP A 112 -7.58 -2.68 8.71
C ASP A 112 -6.15 -3.24 8.90
N LEU A 113 -5.94 -4.17 9.83
CA LEU A 113 -4.61 -4.63 10.23
C LEU A 113 -3.79 -5.12 9.04
N LEU A 114 -4.35 -6.05 8.26
CA LEU A 114 -3.64 -6.69 7.13
C LEU A 114 -3.61 -5.81 5.89
N GLY A 115 -4.70 -5.09 5.60
CA GLY A 115 -4.86 -4.29 4.38
C GLY A 115 -4.20 -2.91 4.44
N VAL A 116 -4.05 -2.35 5.63
CA VAL A 116 -3.64 -0.95 5.84
C VAL A 116 -2.38 -0.84 6.70
N TYR A 117 -2.39 -1.39 7.92
CA TYR A 117 -1.32 -1.15 8.88
C TYR A 117 -0.05 -1.95 8.58
N VAL A 118 -0.18 -3.24 8.24
CA VAL A 118 0.96 -4.11 7.92
C VAL A 118 1.75 -3.59 6.71
N PRO A 119 1.14 -3.21 5.57
CA PRO A 119 1.87 -2.63 4.44
C PRO A 119 2.64 -1.35 4.83
N ALA A 120 2.02 -0.46 5.61
CA ALA A 120 2.69 0.75 6.08
C ALA A 120 3.91 0.43 6.95
N LEU A 121 3.77 -0.49 7.92
CA LEU A 121 4.87 -0.89 8.80
C LEU A 121 6.02 -1.56 8.04
N LEU A 122 5.71 -2.46 7.10
CA LEU A 122 6.72 -3.11 6.25
C LEU A 122 7.50 -2.08 5.44
N MET A 123 6.83 -1.07 4.91
CA MET A 123 7.45 -0.02 4.13
C MET A 123 8.32 0.93 4.98
N LEU A 124 7.88 1.28 6.18
CA LEU A 124 8.70 2.04 7.14
C LEU A 124 9.97 1.27 7.54
N CYS A 125 9.85 -0.04 7.81
CA CYS A 125 10.99 -0.91 8.08
C CYS A 125 11.95 -1.00 6.88
N ALA A 126 11.42 -1.11 5.67
CA ALA A 126 12.23 -1.12 4.45
C ALA A 126 12.99 0.19 4.24
N VAL A 127 12.33 1.35 4.44
CA VAL A 127 12.98 2.67 4.39
C VAL A 127 14.10 2.75 5.43
N ALA A 128 13.83 2.36 6.68
CA ALA A 128 14.85 2.36 7.74
C ALA A 128 16.05 1.48 7.39
N ALA A 129 15.83 0.29 6.83
CA ALA A 129 16.89 -0.62 6.39
C ALA A 129 17.74 -0.03 5.25
N ILE A 130 17.10 0.61 4.25
CA ILE A 130 17.78 1.27 3.13
C ILE A 130 18.64 2.44 3.65
N LEU A 131 18.09 3.27 4.54
CA LEU A 131 18.80 4.43 5.08
C LEU A 131 19.99 4.03 5.97
N ARG A 132 19.89 2.95 6.73
CA ARG A 132 21.01 2.42 7.53
C ARG A 132 22.15 1.91 6.66
N ARG A 133 21.83 1.22 5.56
CA ARG A 133 22.84 0.74 4.59
C ARG A 133 23.56 1.85 3.85
N ALA A 134 22.92 3.00 3.64
CA ALA A 134 23.52 4.16 2.99
C ALA A 134 24.49 4.94 3.91
N ARG A 135 24.51 4.64 5.22
CA ARG A 135 25.38 5.29 6.22
C ARG A 135 26.57 4.43 6.65
N ALA A 136 26.56 3.14 6.31
CA ALA A 136 27.64 2.19 6.57
C ALA A 136 28.60 2.16 5.38
#